data_AF-A0A3D4QBQ6-F1
#
_entry.id   AF-A0A3D4QBQ6-F1
#
_cell.length_a   1.000
_cell.length_b   1.000
_cell.length_c   1.000
_cell.angle_alpha   90.00
_cell.angle_beta   90.00
_cell.angle_gamma   90.00
#
_symmetry.space_group_name_H-M   'P 1'
#
loop_
_entity.id
_entity.type
_entity.pdbx_description
1 polymer ?
#
loop_
_entity_poly.entity_id
_entity_poly.type
_entity_poly.pdbx_seq_one_letter_code
_entity_poly.pdbx_strand_id
1 'polypeptide(L)'
;MAVVKSIADKVAVMERGKVVEVGDVYEVFAHPKQPITQKFVQSSSSLGNITKLIENDEVAAVDTPEKKLIKLTFTRESVDNA
;
A
#
# COMPACT_ATOMS: atom_id res chain seq x y z
N MET A 1 8.77 1.96 -3.01
CA MET A 1 7.54 2.76 -3.17
C MET A 1 7.66 4.22 -2.69
N ALA A 2 8.64 4.54 -1.83
CA ALA A 2 8.79 5.89 -1.26
C ALA A 2 9.10 6.99 -2.29
N VAL A 3 9.90 6.69 -3.31
CA VAL A 3 10.38 7.69 -4.28
C VAL A 3 9.25 8.27 -5.13
N VAL A 4 8.35 7.44 -5.66
CA VAL A 4 7.23 7.92 -6.49
C VAL A 4 6.29 8.81 -5.65
N LYS A 5 6.02 8.42 -4.40
CA LYS A 5 5.19 9.21 -3.48
C LYS A 5 5.83 10.52 -3.03
N SER A 6 7.16 10.63 -3.07
CA SER A 6 7.87 11.81 -2.57
C SER A 6 8.15 12.87 -3.64
N ILE A 7 8.08 12.53 -4.93
CA ILE A 7 8.53 13.44 -6.00
C ILE A 7 7.49 13.68 -7.10
N ALA A 8 6.43 12.88 -7.17
CA ALA A 8 5.47 12.94 -8.26
C ALA A 8 4.08 13.32 -7.74
N ASP A 9 3.45 14.26 -8.43
CA ASP A 9 2.06 14.65 -8.18
C ASP A 9 1.08 13.73 -8.93
N LYS A 10 1.51 13.22 -10.09
CA LYS A 10 0.70 12.34 -10.94
C LYS A 10 1.47 11.11 -11.38
N VAL A 11 0.74 10.02 -11.59
CA VAL A 11 1.28 8.74 -12.04
C VAL A 11 0.43 8.16 -13.16
N ALA A 12 1.10 7.49 -14.09
CA ALA A 12 0.50 6.63 -15.09
C ALA A 12 1.01 5.20 -14.90
N VAL A 13 0.10 4.24 -14.82
CA VAL A 13 0.39 2.81 -14.77
C VAL A 13 0.26 2.25 -16.18
N MET A 14 1.27 1.47 -16.58
CA MET A 14 1.32 0.85 -17.89
C MET A 14 1.34 -0.67 -17.79
N GLU A 15 0.62 -1.32 -18.70
CA GLU A 15 0.67 -2.76 -18.90
C GLU A 15 0.76 -3.04 -20.41
N ARG A 16 1.71 -3.88 -20.81
CA ARG A 16 1.92 -4.28 -22.22
C ARG A 16 2.00 -3.09 -23.19
N GLY A 17 2.73 -2.05 -22.78
CA GLY A 17 2.94 -0.84 -23.59
C GLY A 17 1.75 0.09 -23.69
N LYS A 18 0.66 -0.14 -22.94
CA LYS A 18 -0.51 0.72 -22.89
C LYS A 18 -0.67 1.33 -21.51
N VAL A 19 -1.09 2.59 -21.46
CA VAL A 19 -1.50 3.24 -20.21
C VAL A 19 -2.87 2.70 -19.82
N VAL A 20 -2.97 2.13 -18.61
CA VAL A 20 -4.17 1.48 -18.11
C VAL A 20 -4.82 2.22 -16.95
N GLU A 21 -4.06 3.05 -16.24
CA GLU A 21 -4.56 3.88 -15.14
C GLU A 21 -3.72 5.16 -15.04
N VAL A 22 -4.37 6.31 -14.85
CA VAL A 22 -3.70 7.60 -14.67
C VAL A 22 -4.44 8.40 -13.62
N GLY A 23 -3.72 9.09 -12.76
CA GLY A 23 -4.32 9.96 -11.77
C GLY A 23 -3.31 10.58 -10.83
N ASP A 24 -3.84 11.20 -9.78
CA ASP A 24 -3.04 11.63 -8.64
C ASP A 24 -2.35 10.42 -8.00
N VAL A 25 -1.10 10.62 -7.57
CA VAL A 25 -0.31 9.55 -6.93
C VAL A 25 -1.03 8.98 -5.72
N TYR A 26 -1.68 9.81 -4.90
CA TYR A 26 -2.44 9.35 -3.75
C TYR A 26 -3.64 8.49 -4.19
N GLU A 27 -4.47 9.00 -5.09
CA GLU A 27 -5.68 8.30 -5.54
C GLU A 27 -5.39 6.96 -6.22
N VAL A 28 -4.41 6.91 -7.12
CA VAL A 28 -4.06 5.68 -7.86
C VAL A 28 -3.53 4.60 -6.92
N PHE A 29 -2.86 4.98 -5.82
CA PHE A 29 -2.31 4.03 -4.85
C PHE A 29 -3.22 3.75 -3.65
N ALA A 30 -4.11 4.68 -3.27
CA ALA A 30 -5.09 4.49 -2.20
C ALA A 30 -6.33 3.74 -2.69
N HIS A 31 -6.79 4.03 -3.91
CA HIS A 31 -7.96 3.45 -4.53
C HIS A 31 -7.65 2.87 -5.93
N PRO A 32 -6.71 1.89 -6.03
CA PRO A 32 -6.29 1.34 -7.31
C PRO A 32 -7.46 0.62 -8.03
N LYS A 33 -7.81 1.10 -9.23
CA LYS A 33 -8.93 0.55 -10.01
C LYS A 33 -8.50 -0.61 -10.89
N GLN A 34 -7.29 -0.59 -11.43
CA GLN A 34 -6.82 -1.66 -12.32
C GLN A 34 -6.22 -2.82 -11.53
N PRO A 35 -6.42 -4.07 -11.98
CA PRO A 35 -5.85 -5.26 -11.35
C PRO A 35 -4.33 -5.22 -11.26
N ILE A 36 -3.65 -4.67 -12.27
CA ILE A 36 -2.18 -4.55 -12.27
C ILE A 36 -1.71 -3.54 -11.22
N THR A 37 -2.42 -2.42 -11.05
CA THR A 37 -2.14 -1.41 -10.03
C THR A 37 -2.35 -1.98 -8.62
N GLN A 38 -3.42 -2.75 -8.41
CA GLN A 38 -3.68 -3.45 -7.13
C GLN A 38 -2.55 -4.41 -6.77
N LYS A 39 -2.12 -5.25 -7.71
CA LYS A 39 -0.99 -6.18 -7.53
C LYS A 39 0.30 -5.42 -7.21
N PHE A 40 0.56 -4.33 -7.93
CA PHE A 40 1.73 -3.50 -7.70
C PHE A 40 1.73 -2.88 -6.30
N VAL A 41 0.61 -2.29 -5.86
CA VAL A 41 0.45 -1.71 -4.51
C VAL A 41 0.66 -2.78 -3.43
N GLN A 42 0.07 -3.96 -3.60
CA GLN A 42 0.24 -5.08 -2.66
C GLN A 42 1.71 -5.51 -2.56
N SER A 43 2.39 -5.68 -3.70
CA SER A 43 3.80 -6.12 -3.74
C SER A 43 4.80 -5.11 -3.15
N SER A 44 4.46 -3.82 -3.20
CA SER A 44 5.37 -2.74 -2.81
C SER A 44 5.05 -2.16 -1.43
N SER A 45 3.91 -2.54 -0.84
CA SER A 45 3.61 -2.29 0.56
C SER A 45 4.44 -3.22 1.46
N SER A 46 5.09 -2.68 2.49
CA SER A 46 5.72 -3.49 3.55
C SER A 46 4.70 -4.37 4.30
N LEU A 47 3.40 -4.13 4.12
CA LEU A 47 2.32 -5.00 4.58
C LEU A 47 2.28 -6.35 3.86
N GLY A 48 2.85 -6.47 2.65
CA GLY A 48 3.02 -7.77 2.00
C GLY A 48 3.86 -8.74 2.83
N ASN A 49 4.87 -8.23 3.54
CA ASN A 49 5.67 -9.03 4.48
C ASN A 49 4.86 -9.38 5.74
N ILE A 50 4.05 -8.45 6.25
CA ILE A 50 3.19 -8.68 7.43
C ILE A 50 2.09 -9.72 7.12
N THR A 51 1.52 -9.68 5.92
CA THR A 51 0.50 -10.66 5.49
C THR A 51 1.10 -12.05 5.34
N LYS A 52 2.31 -12.17 4.75
CA LYS A 52 3.07 -13.44 4.70
C LYS A 52 3.45 -13.96 6.08
N LEU A 53 3.80 -13.07 7.01
CA LEU A 53 4.12 -13.42 8.40
C LEU A 53 2.89 -13.94 9.18
N ILE A 54 1.68 -13.49 8.83
CA ILE A 54 0.41 -14.01 9.37
C ILE A 54 0.03 -15.34 8.71
N GLU A 55 0.20 -15.47 7.39
CA GLU A 55 -0.13 -16.71 6.65
C GLU A 55 0.78 -17.90 6.99
N ASN A 56 2.04 -17.65 7.36
CA ASN A 56 3.01 -18.69 7.69
C ASN A 56 3.00 -19.12 9.17
N ASP A 57 2.08 -18.62 9.99
CA ASP A 57 1.99 -18.88 11.45
C ASP A 57 3.29 -18.55 12.24
N GLU A 58 4.25 -17.86 11.63
CA GLU A 58 5.52 -17.46 12.27
C GLU A 58 5.32 -16.32 13.28
N VAL A 59 4.26 -15.54 13.10
CA VAL A 59 3.68 -14.78 14.21
C VAL A 59 2.80 -15.76 14.96
N ALA A 60 3.43 -16.62 15.76
CA ALA A 60 2.72 -17.30 16.82
C ALA A 60 1.89 -16.23 17.52
N ALA A 61 0.58 -16.40 17.58
CA ALA A 61 -0.28 -15.60 18.43
C ALA A 61 0.34 -15.68 19.83
N VAL A 62 1.16 -14.70 20.20
CA VAL A 62 1.73 -14.63 21.52
C VAL A 62 0.55 -14.25 22.38
N ASP A 63 -0.13 -15.26 22.91
CA ASP A 63 -1.15 -15.18 23.95
C ASP A 63 -0.51 -14.76 25.28
N THR A 64 0.32 -13.72 25.23
CA THR A 64 0.63 -12.90 26.38
C THR A 64 -0.38 -11.75 26.38
N PRO A 65 -1.10 -11.52 27.48
CA PRO A 65 -2.11 -10.46 27.60
C PRO A 65 -1.63 -9.05 27.19
N GLU A 66 -0.31 -8.84 27.11
CA GLU A 66 0.31 -7.52 26.98
C GLU A 66 0.71 -7.11 25.55
N LYS A 67 0.57 -7.96 24.52
CA LYS A 67 0.93 -7.57 23.14
C LYS A 67 -0.23 -7.71 22.17
N LYS A 68 -0.93 -6.60 21.92
CA LYS A 68 -1.99 -6.50 20.90
C LYS A 68 -1.42 -5.92 19.60
N LEU A 69 -1.70 -6.59 18.48
CA LEU A 69 -1.48 -6.01 17.15
C LEU A 69 -2.61 -5.02 16.84
N ILE A 70 -2.27 -3.74 16.69
CA ILE A 70 -3.23 -2.68 16.39
C ILE A 70 -3.10 -2.32 14.90
N LYS A 71 -4.14 -2.61 14.13
CA LYS A 71 -4.25 -2.15 12.74
C LYS A 71 -4.68 -0.68 12.72
N LEU A 72 -3.70 0.22 12.69
CA LEU A 72 -3.93 1.65 12.50
C LEU A 72 -4.24 1.91 11.02
N THR A 73 -5.47 2.36 10.74
CA THR A 73 -5.88 2.78 9.40
C THR A 73 -5.82 4.30 9.37
N PHE A 74 -4.93 4.86 8.54
CA PHE A 74 -4.80 6.30 8.39
C PHE A 74 -5.89 6.80 7.45
N THR A 75 -6.87 7.53 7.99
CA THR A 75 -8.06 8.04 7.26
C THR A 75 -7.92 9.50 6.82
N ARG A 76 -6.70 10.03 6.70
CA ARG A 76 -6.48 11.44 6.31
C ARG A 76 -6.20 11.56 4.82
N GLU A 77 -6.87 12.52 4.17
CA GLU A 77 -6.73 12.88 2.76
C GLU A 77 -5.58 13.89 2.48
N SER A 78 -4.80 14.33 3.47
CA SER A 78 -3.69 15.29 3.22
C SER A 78 -2.53 15.16 4.22
N VAL A 79 -1.32 15.35 3.70
CA VAL A 79 -0.06 15.64 4.42
C VAL A 79 0.51 16.97 3.90
N ASP A 80 -0.29 18.03 3.95
CA ASP A 80 0.19 19.37 3.63
C ASP A 80 0.84 20.03 4.86
N ASN A 81 2.03 20.59 4.66
CA ASN A 81 2.72 21.45 5.61
C ASN A 81 1.99 22.80 5.67
N ALA A 82 1.52 23.18 6.85
CA ALA A 82 1.41 24.57 7.27
C ALA A 82 2.59 24.90 8.18
#